data_AF-A0AAW1GXN5-F1
#
_entry.id   AF-A0AAW1GXN5-F1
#
_cell.length_a   1.000
_cell.length_b   1.000
_cell.length_c   1.000
_cell.angle_alpha   90.00
_cell.angle_beta   90.00
_cell.angle_gamma   90.00
#
_symmetry.space_group_name_H-M   'P 1'
#
loop_
_entity.id
_entity.type
_entity.pdbx_description
1 polymer ?
#
loop_
_entity_poly.entity_id
_entity_poly.type
_entity_poly.pdbx_seq_one_letter_code
_entity_poly.pdbx_strand_id
1 'polypeptide(L)'
;MSTVDRLVHKTKEKIESATDVLKSILKHAVDDEEEITWPPRDPQTLSLMEKELILREKEGYLDEGFLSEVNAQLRQAKEDGDKPGLVAMLQKVLQLYASRVLSKRSYAKKGNEILKAEQFLETIISAPENEWNTLLINGLTIAKGEIPPEEFYSVIKKRIERVLIRTEGGSYQQRILTEYLKGIQSRTEDIVHALQGNT
;
A
#
# COMPACT_ATOMS: atom_id res chain seq x y z
N MET A 1 -14.06 24.06 7.31
CA MET A 1 -13.08 24.67 6.41
C MET A 1 -13.55 24.47 4.99
N SER A 2 -13.69 25.57 4.25
CA SER A 2 -14.07 25.60 2.85
C SER A 2 -12.91 25.12 1.96
N THR A 3 -13.21 24.54 0.80
CA THR A 3 -12.20 24.23 -0.24
C THR A 3 -11.39 25.46 -0.64
N VAL A 4 -11.98 26.65 -0.53
CA VAL A 4 -11.33 27.94 -0.75
C VAL A 4 -10.30 28.25 0.33
N ASP A 5 -10.59 27.93 1.60
CA ASP A 5 -9.63 28.15 2.71
C ASP A 5 -8.38 27.28 2.53
N ARG A 6 -8.55 26.05 2.03
CA ARG A 6 -7.46 25.13 1.71
C ARG A 6 -6.58 25.63 0.57
N LEU A 7 -7.19 26.21 -0.47
CA LEU A 7 -6.49 26.81 -1.61
C LEU A 7 -5.71 28.07 -1.22
N VAL A 8 -6.31 28.92 -0.38
CA VAL A 8 -5.67 30.15 0.13
C VAL A 8 -4.52 29.84 1.08
N HIS A 9 -4.67 28.82 1.95
CA HIS A 9 -3.56 28.33 2.78
C HIS A 9 -2.41 27.77 1.92
N LYS A 10 -2.72 26.95 0.90
CA LYS A 10 -1.73 26.42 -0.06
C LYS A 10 -0.95 27.50 -0.82
N THR A 11 -1.47 28.72 -0.89
CA THR A 11 -0.82 29.86 -1.57
C THR A 11 0.02 30.71 -0.59
N LYS A 12 -0.29 30.69 0.71
CA LYS A 12 0.42 31.48 1.73
C LYS A 12 1.61 30.74 2.35
N GLU A 13 1.58 29.43 2.39
CA GLU A 13 2.71 28.60 2.79
C GLU A 13 3.48 28.14 1.54
N LYS A 14 4.80 28.02 1.67
CA LYS A 14 5.72 27.60 0.60
C LYS A 14 5.13 26.38 -0.11
N ILE A 15 4.94 26.42 -1.44
CA ILE A 15 4.43 25.27 -2.20
C ILE A 15 5.46 24.15 -2.08
N GLU A 16 5.23 23.20 -1.18
CA GLU A 16 6.08 22.02 -1.04
C GLU A 16 6.02 21.20 -2.33
N SER A 17 7.18 20.83 -2.85
CA SER A 17 7.25 19.95 -4.02
C SER A 17 6.94 18.50 -3.62
N ALA A 18 6.55 17.67 -4.59
CA ALA A 18 6.38 16.24 -4.37
C ALA A 18 7.65 15.57 -3.78
N THR A 19 8.83 16.08 -4.14
CA THR A 19 10.11 15.61 -3.59
C THR A 19 10.27 16.00 -2.12
N ASP A 20 9.86 17.21 -1.73
CA ASP A 20 9.92 17.63 -0.32
C ASP A 20 8.97 16.81 0.55
N VAL A 21 7.76 16.56 0.03
CA VAL A 21 6.78 15.67 0.65
C VAL A 21 7.35 14.25 0.79
N LEU A 22 7.97 13.70 -0.25
CA LEU A 22 8.59 12.38 -0.19
C LEU A 22 9.72 12.33 0.86
N LYS A 23 10.61 13.33 0.87
CA LYS A 23 11.70 13.42 1.85
C LYS A 23 11.19 13.45 3.29
N SER A 24 10.09 14.16 3.55
CA SER A 24 9.50 14.22 4.89
C SER A 24 8.99 12.86 5.37
N ILE A 25 8.39 12.06 4.48
CA ILE A 25 7.92 10.71 4.78
C ILE A 25 9.13 9.82 5.04
N LEU A 26 10.15 9.88 4.19
CA LEU A 26 11.35 9.05 4.29
C LEU A 26 12.27 9.44 5.45
N LYS A 27 12.20 10.68 5.95
CA LYS A 27 13.02 11.14 7.08
C LYS A 27 12.92 10.22 8.30
N HIS A 28 11.74 9.66 8.55
CA HIS A 28 11.52 8.76 9.69
C HIS A 28 12.20 7.39 9.53
N ALA A 29 12.60 7.02 8.31
CA ALA A 29 13.29 5.78 7.98
C ALA A 29 14.80 5.96 7.77
N VAL A 30 15.27 7.20 7.66
CA VAL A 30 16.69 7.54 7.57
C VAL A 30 17.11 8.00 8.97
N ASP A 31 17.71 7.12 9.75
CA ASP A 31 18.33 7.52 11.02
C ASP A 31 19.68 8.19 10.74
N ASP A 32 20.00 9.25 11.49
CA ASP A 32 21.20 10.06 11.26
C ASP A 32 22.48 9.42 11.86
N GLU A 33 22.35 8.37 12.69
CA GLU A 33 23.48 7.84 13.50
C GLU A 33 23.76 6.32 13.39
N GLU A 34 22.83 5.48 12.89
CA GLU A 34 23.04 4.02 12.78
C GLU A 34 23.00 3.50 11.33
N GLU A 35 23.70 2.39 11.09
CA GLU A 35 23.80 1.72 9.80
C GLU A 35 22.40 1.34 9.28
N ILE A 36 21.95 2.04 8.24
CA ILE A 36 20.55 2.02 7.87
C ILE A 36 20.14 0.63 7.34
N THR A 37 19.32 -0.09 8.10
CA THR A 37 18.76 -1.38 7.65
C THR A 37 17.60 -1.14 6.68
N TRP A 38 17.82 -1.47 5.42
CA TRP A 38 16.83 -1.29 4.35
C TRP A 38 16.20 -2.63 3.91
N PRO A 39 14.88 -2.70 3.69
CA PRO A 39 13.83 -1.71 4.00
C PRO A 39 13.62 -1.52 5.51
N PRO A 40 12.98 -0.42 5.95
CA PRO A 40 12.59 -0.25 7.35
C PRO A 40 11.63 -1.36 7.75
N ARG A 41 12.09 -2.22 8.65
CA ARG A 41 11.30 -3.32 9.24
C ARG A 41 10.85 -3.01 10.65
N ASP A 42 11.39 -1.94 11.25
CA ASP A 42 11.03 -1.53 12.59
C ASP A 42 9.57 -1.01 12.64
N PRO A 43 8.71 -1.55 13.52
CA PRO A 43 7.32 -1.12 13.63
C PRO A 43 7.16 0.36 14.01
N GLN A 44 8.09 0.96 14.75
CA GLN A 44 8.00 2.37 15.14
C GLN A 44 8.25 3.28 13.95
N THR A 45 9.31 3.02 13.17
CA THR A 45 9.59 3.71 11.90
C THR A 45 8.38 3.66 10.97
N LEU A 46 7.79 2.47 10.78
CA LEU A 46 6.61 2.31 9.91
C LEU A 46 5.39 3.08 10.43
N SER A 47 5.16 3.10 11.74
CA SER A 47 4.09 3.88 12.36
C SER A 47 4.28 5.39 12.16
N LEU A 48 5.53 5.88 12.24
CA LEU A 48 5.86 7.29 11.99
C LEU A 48 5.65 7.66 10.52
N MET A 49 6.12 6.82 9.59
CA MET A 49 5.87 7.01 8.16
C MET A 49 4.38 7.03 7.83
N GLU A 50 3.59 6.14 8.42
CA GLU A 50 2.14 6.10 8.23
C GLU A 50 1.45 7.36 8.78
N LYS A 51 1.85 7.83 9.97
CA LYS A 51 1.34 9.07 10.55
C LYS A 51 1.64 10.28 9.66
N GLU A 52 2.87 10.37 9.14
CA GLU A 52 3.25 11.44 8.21
C GLU A 52 2.41 11.35 6.93
N LEU A 53 2.26 10.16 6.35
CA LEU A 53 1.45 9.96 5.15
C LEU A 53 -0.01 10.38 5.38
N ILE A 54 -0.60 10.08 6.54
CA ILE A 54 -1.96 10.53 6.91
C ILE A 54 -2.04 12.06 7.00
N LEU A 55 -1.01 12.72 7.52
CA LEU A 55 -0.94 14.18 7.58
C LEU A 55 -0.92 14.77 6.16
N ARG A 56 -0.01 14.30 5.31
CA ARG A 56 0.13 14.75 3.91
C ARG A 56 -1.13 14.51 3.09
N GLU A 57 -1.81 13.39 3.33
CA GLU A 57 -3.11 13.11 2.73
C GLU A 57 -4.17 14.15 3.13
N LYS A 58 -4.24 14.49 4.43
CA LYS A 58 -5.16 15.52 4.96
C LYS A 58 -4.84 16.92 4.49
N GLU A 59 -3.62 17.18 4.05
CA GLU A 59 -3.24 18.46 3.45
C GLU A 59 -3.47 18.48 1.93
N GLY A 60 -3.65 17.31 1.32
CA GLY A 60 -3.89 17.16 -0.12
C GLY A 60 -2.60 17.15 -0.95
N TYR A 61 -1.48 16.73 -0.34
CA TYR A 61 -0.19 16.58 -1.01
C TYR A 61 0.00 15.22 -1.68
N LEU A 62 -0.78 14.20 -1.33
CA LEU A 62 -0.73 12.87 -1.96
C LEU A 62 -1.61 12.81 -3.21
N ASP A 63 -1.40 13.74 -4.14
CA ASP A 63 -2.11 13.81 -5.41
C ASP A 63 -1.40 13.02 -6.53
N GLU A 64 -1.96 13.04 -7.74
CA GLU A 64 -1.36 12.37 -8.91
C GLU A 64 0.05 12.88 -9.24
N GLY A 65 0.36 14.15 -8.94
CA GLY A 65 1.69 14.70 -9.13
C GLY A 65 2.71 14.03 -8.21
N PHE A 66 2.35 13.87 -6.94
CA PHE A 66 3.16 13.11 -5.98
C PHE A 66 3.34 11.65 -6.40
N LEU A 67 2.26 10.96 -6.77
CA LEU A 67 2.34 9.55 -7.19
C LEU A 67 3.19 9.36 -8.45
N SER A 68 3.08 10.28 -9.41
CA SER A 68 3.90 10.32 -10.62
C SER A 68 5.38 10.46 -10.27
N GLU A 69 5.72 11.38 -9.38
CA GLU A 69 7.09 11.65 -8.95
C GLU A 69 7.71 10.43 -8.26
N VAL A 70 7.03 9.88 -7.24
CA VAL A 70 7.50 8.68 -6.51
C VAL A 70 7.71 7.51 -7.48
N ASN A 71 6.79 7.31 -8.43
CA ASN A 71 6.90 6.24 -9.40
C ASN A 71 8.00 6.48 -10.44
N ALA A 72 8.27 7.74 -10.82
CA ALA A 72 9.39 8.08 -11.69
C ALA A 72 10.74 7.79 -11.01
N GLN A 73 10.90 8.23 -9.75
CA GLN A 73 12.08 7.93 -8.95
C GLN A 73 12.26 6.42 -8.74
N LEU A 74 11.16 5.69 -8.54
CA LEU A 74 11.20 4.24 -8.39
C LEU A 74 11.69 3.53 -9.66
N ARG A 75 11.24 3.97 -10.84
CA ARG A 75 11.72 3.42 -12.12
C ARG A 75 13.20 3.71 -12.32
N GLN A 76 13.61 4.96 -12.10
CA GLN A 76 15.01 5.37 -12.22
C GLN A 76 15.91 4.56 -11.28
N ALA A 77 15.53 4.43 -10.00
CA ALA A 77 16.31 3.66 -9.03
C ALA A 77 16.42 2.16 -9.36
N LYS A 78 15.41 1.59 -10.06
CA LYS A 78 15.47 0.21 -10.57
C LYS A 78 16.38 0.08 -11.79
N GLU A 79 16.36 1.06 -12.69
CA GLU A 79 17.19 1.09 -13.89
C GLU A 79 18.67 1.28 -13.54
N ASP A 80 18.96 2.17 -12.58
CA ASP A 80 20.33 2.44 -12.12
C ASP A 80 20.94 1.21 -11.40
N GLY A 81 20.12 0.37 -10.77
CA GLY A 81 20.52 -0.91 -10.16
C GLY A 81 21.49 -0.80 -8.96
N ASP A 82 21.95 0.40 -8.64
CA ASP A 82 22.97 0.71 -7.63
C ASP A 82 22.39 1.07 -6.26
N LYS A 83 21.07 1.29 -6.17
CA LYS A 83 20.37 1.78 -4.97
C LYS A 83 19.20 0.86 -4.55
N PRO A 84 19.45 -0.40 -4.19
CA PRO A 84 18.40 -1.32 -3.75
C PRO A 84 17.63 -0.82 -2.52
N GLY A 85 18.30 -0.08 -1.61
CA GLY A 85 17.66 0.53 -0.45
C GLY A 85 16.61 1.60 -0.82
N LEU A 86 16.91 2.45 -1.82
CA LEU A 86 15.98 3.48 -2.29
C LEU A 86 14.76 2.85 -2.97
N VAL A 87 14.97 1.82 -3.78
CA VAL A 87 13.86 1.05 -4.39
C VAL A 87 12.92 0.53 -3.30
N ALA A 88 13.47 -0.09 -2.25
CA ALA A 88 12.69 -0.65 -1.17
C ALA A 88 11.91 0.43 -0.38
N MET A 89 12.51 1.60 -0.14
CA MET A 89 11.85 2.76 0.47
C MET A 89 10.67 3.28 -0.36
N LEU A 90 10.89 3.53 -1.64
CA LEU A 90 9.86 4.06 -2.54
C LEU A 90 8.71 3.07 -2.69
N GLN A 91 9.02 1.78 -2.81
CA GLN A 91 8.00 0.72 -2.77
C GLN A 91 7.20 0.77 -1.46
N LYS A 92 7.88 0.94 -0.31
CA LYS A 92 7.21 0.99 0.99
C LYS A 92 6.25 2.17 1.10
N VAL A 93 6.64 3.35 0.62
CA VAL A 93 5.77 4.53 0.57
C VAL A 93 4.50 4.24 -0.26
N LEU A 94 4.66 3.65 -1.44
CA LEU A 94 3.52 3.31 -2.31
C LEU A 94 2.62 2.22 -1.70
N GLN A 95 3.18 1.25 -1.00
CA GLN A 95 2.42 0.23 -0.27
C GLN A 95 1.61 0.83 0.88
N LEU A 96 2.21 1.70 1.69
CA LEU A 96 1.50 2.39 2.78
C LEU A 96 0.36 3.25 2.23
N TYR A 97 0.61 3.98 1.14
CA TYR A 97 -0.43 4.72 0.42
C TYR A 97 -1.57 3.80 -0.04
N ALA A 98 -1.24 2.67 -0.68
CA ALA A 98 -2.23 1.74 -1.21
C ALA A 98 -3.09 1.10 -0.11
N SER A 99 -2.44 0.58 0.94
CA SER A 99 -3.09 0.06 2.14
C SER A 99 -4.10 1.06 2.70
N ARG A 100 -3.63 2.29 2.93
CA ARG A 100 -4.44 3.39 3.48
C ARG A 100 -5.67 3.70 2.62
N VAL A 101 -5.48 3.87 1.31
CA VAL A 101 -6.56 4.22 0.37
C VAL A 101 -7.58 3.09 0.27
N LEU A 102 -7.11 1.84 0.20
CA LEU A 102 -7.99 0.67 0.12
C LEU A 102 -8.77 0.48 1.42
N SER A 103 -8.16 0.68 2.60
CA SER A 103 -8.82 0.51 3.90
C SER A 103 -9.86 1.58 4.23
N LYS A 104 -9.98 2.67 3.46
CA LYS A 104 -11.04 3.68 3.64
C LYS A 104 -12.45 3.14 3.44
N ARG A 105 -12.60 2.03 2.69
CA ARG A 105 -13.89 1.43 2.40
C ARG A 105 -13.85 -0.05 2.75
N SER A 106 -14.78 -0.45 3.61
CA SER A 106 -15.06 -1.84 3.89
C SER A 106 -16.16 -2.34 2.96
N TYR A 107 -15.98 -3.54 2.41
CA TYR A 107 -16.97 -4.33 1.69
C TYR A 107 -17.27 -5.65 2.42
N ALA A 108 -16.65 -5.90 3.57
CA ALA A 108 -16.82 -7.12 4.36
C ALA A 108 -18.23 -7.34 4.88
N LYS A 109 -19.10 -6.33 4.85
CA LYS A 109 -20.51 -6.43 5.27
C LYS A 109 -21.45 -6.27 4.09
N LYS A 110 -22.34 -7.23 3.89
CA LYS A 110 -23.46 -7.14 2.96
C LYS A 110 -24.77 -7.29 3.74
N GLY A 111 -25.39 -6.16 4.08
CA GLY A 111 -26.52 -6.16 5.00
C GLY A 111 -26.10 -6.62 6.40
N ASN A 112 -26.69 -7.71 6.88
CA ASN A 112 -26.36 -8.31 8.19
C ASN A 112 -25.34 -9.46 8.09
N GLU A 113 -24.89 -9.81 6.88
CA GLU A 113 -23.94 -10.90 6.66
C GLU A 113 -22.51 -10.38 6.55
N ILE A 114 -21.58 -11.11 7.16
CA ILE A 114 -20.14 -10.88 7.04
C ILE A 114 -19.60 -11.79 5.94
N LEU A 115 -19.07 -11.17 4.88
CA LEU A 115 -18.38 -11.85 3.81
C LEU A 115 -16.96 -12.19 4.28
N LYS A 116 -16.76 -13.41 4.79
CA LYS A 116 -15.50 -13.84 5.43
C LYS A 116 -14.27 -13.63 4.54
N ALA A 117 -14.34 -13.97 3.25
CA ALA A 117 -13.22 -13.77 2.33
C ALA A 117 -12.86 -12.29 2.09
N GLU A 118 -13.84 -11.39 2.11
CA GLU A 118 -13.59 -9.94 2.01
C GLU A 118 -13.08 -9.36 3.33
N GLN A 119 -13.59 -9.85 4.47
CA GLN A 119 -13.01 -9.51 5.78
C GLN A 119 -11.54 -9.95 5.87
N PHE A 120 -11.22 -11.12 5.34
CA PHE A 120 -9.85 -11.61 5.27
C PHE A 120 -8.97 -10.73 4.38
N LEU A 121 -9.46 -10.34 3.20
CA LEU A 121 -8.74 -9.38 2.35
C LEU A 121 -8.50 -8.05 3.06
N GLU A 122 -9.51 -7.49 3.76
CA GLU A 122 -9.36 -6.25 4.53
C GLU A 122 -8.34 -6.38 5.67
N THR A 123 -8.27 -7.55 6.29
CA THR A 123 -7.26 -7.87 7.31
C THR A 123 -5.86 -7.82 6.72
N ILE A 124 -5.64 -8.43 5.56
CA ILE A 124 -4.34 -8.40 4.86
C ILE A 124 -3.99 -6.98 4.39
N ILE A 125 -4.95 -6.24 3.82
CA ILE A 125 -4.72 -4.87 3.35
C ILE A 125 -4.27 -3.98 4.51
N SER A 126 -4.83 -4.17 5.70
CA SER A 126 -4.52 -3.37 6.90
C SER A 126 -3.29 -3.87 7.67
N ALA A 127 -2.79 -5.06 7.34
CA ALA A 127 -1.65 -5.66 8.03
C ALA A 127 -0.32 -5.19 7.43
N PRO A 128 0.74 -5.09 8.25
CA PRO A 128 2.10 -4.94 7.77
C PRO A 128 2.50 -6.05 6.79
N GLU A 129 3.25 -5.71 5.74
CA GLU A 129 3.64 -6.67 4.70
C GLU A 129 4.39 -7.91 5.24
N ASN A 130 5.22 -7.74 6.27
CA ASN A 130 5.96 -8.82 6.91
C ASN A 130 5.05 -9.87 7.57
N GLU A 131 3.80 -9.51 7.91
CA GLU A 131 2.82 -10.43 8.49
C GLU A 131 1.97 -11.14 7.43
N TRP A 132 2.04 -10.72 6.15
CA TRP A 132 1.19 -11.28 5.10
C TRP A 132 1.36 -12.79 4.95
N ASN A 133 2.59 -13.30 4.98
CA ASN A 133 2.83 -14.75 4.85
C ASN A 133 2.13 -15.52 5.96
N THR A 134 2.25 -15.06 7.21
CA THR A 134 1.62 -15.68 8.37
C THR A 134 0.10 -15.60 8.28
N LEU A 135 -0.45 -14.45 7.88
CA LEU A 135 -1.90 -14.27 7.72
C LEU A 135 -2.46 -15.13 6.59
N LEU A 136 -1.77 -15.19 5.45
CA LEU A 136 -2.15 -16.01 4.30
C LEU A 136 -2.15 -17.49 4.65
N ILE A 137 -1.09 -17.99 5.27
CA ILE A 137 -1.01 -19.39 5.72
C ILE A 137 -2.14 -19.70 6.72
N ASN A 138 -2.36 -18.85 7.71
CA ASN A 138 -3.36 -19.13 8.75
C ASN A 138 -4.80 -18.93 8.29
N GLY A 139 -5.05 -18.08 7.28
CA GLY A 139 -6.39 -17.76 6.80
C GLY A 139 -6.88 -18.64 5.66
N LEU A 140 -5.98 -19.24 4.87
CA LEU A 140 -6.33 -20.11 3.75
C LEU A 140 -6.57 -21.56 4.18
N THR A 141 -7.51 -22.23 3.51
CA THR A 141 -7.85 -23.65 3.78
C THR A 141 -6.73 -24.64 3.47
N ILE A 142 -5.70 -24.23 2.72
CA ILE A 142 -4.54 -25.09 2.40
C ILE A 142 -3.74 -25.46 3.67
N ALA A 143 -3.84 -24.66 4.74
CA ALA A 143 -3.27 -25.01 6.04
C ALA A 143 -4.37 -25.23 7.09
N LYS A 144 -4.74 -24.19 7.86
CA LYS A 144 -5.71 -24.28 8.97
C LYS A 144 -6.83 -23.26 8.91
N GLY A 145 -6.89 -22.48 7.83
CA GLY A 145 -7.85 -21.40 7.68
C GLY A 145 -9.20 -21.85 7.14
N GLU A 146 -10.10 -20.88 7.02
CA GLU A 146 -11.47 -21.10 6.57
C GLU A 146 -11.71 -20.64 5.13
N ILE A 147 -10.79 -19.90 4.52
CA ILE A 147 -10.99 -19.26 3.21
C ILE A 147 -10.37 -20.11 2.08
N PRO A 148 -11.18 -20.62 1.13
CA PRO A 148 -10.64 -21.28 -0.05
C PRO A 148 -9.84 -20.29 -0.92
N PRO A 149 -8.68 -20.69 -1.49
CA PRO A 149 -7.89 -19.84 -2.38
C PRO A 149 -8.71 -19.26 -3.54
N GLU A 150 -9.55 -20.08 -4.19
CA GLU A 150 -10.42 -19.65 -5.29
C GLU A 150 -11.42 -18.55 -4.88
N GLU A 151 -11.97 -18.66 -3.67
CA GLU A 151 -12.85 -17.62 -3.12
C GLU A 151 -12.07 -16.34 -2.86
N PHE A 152 -10.85 -16.46 -2.32
CA PHE A 152 -9.98 -15.32 -2.08
C PHE A 152 -9.57 -14.61 -3.37
N TYR A 153 -9.18 -15.36 -4.41
CA TYR A 153 -8.89 -14.82 -5.75
C TYR A 153 -10.10 -14.08 -6.35
N SER A 154 -11.30 -14.63 -6.20
CA SER A 154 -12.54 -13.98 -6.65
C SER A 154 -12.75 -12.61 -5.97
N VAL A 155 -12.49 -12.53 -4.67
CA VAL A 155 -12.61 -11.29 -3.90
C VAL A 155 -11.55 -10.27 -4.30
N ILE A 156 -10.29 -10.68 -4.48
CA ILE A 156 -9.23 -9.78 -4.96
C ILE A 156 -9.59 -9.23 -6.36
N LYS A 157 -10.04 -10.10 -7.27
CA LYS A 157 -10.46 -9.69 -8.62
C LYS A 157 -11.58 -8.65 -8.57
N LYS A 158 -12.62 -8.87 -7.76
CA LYS A 158 -13.70 -7.90 -7.54
C LYS A 158 -13.17 -6.58 -6.97
N ARG A 159 -12.18 -6.62 -6.07
CA ARG A 159 -11.54 -5.41 -5.52
C ARG A 159 -10.80 -4.63 -6.61
N ILE A 160 -10.07 -5.32 -7.49
CA ILE A 160 -9.40 -4.71 -8.65
C ILE A 160 -10.43 -4.06 -9.59
N GLU A 161 -11.50 -4.77 -9.96
CA GLU A 161 -12.56 -4.21 -10.81
C GLU A 161 -13.18 -2.94 -10.21
N ARG A 162 -13.41 -2.92 -8.89
CA ARG A 162 -13.90 -1.73 -8.18
C ARG A 162 -12.90 -0.59 -8.22
N VAL A 163 -11.59 -0.86 -8.11
CA VAL A 163 -10.54 0.17 -8.27
C VAL A 163 -10.64 0.75 -9.68
N LEU A 164 -10.66 -0.11 -10.70
CA LEU A 164 -10.69 0.31 -12.11
C LEU A 164 -11.87 1.24 -12.44
N ILE A 165 -13.06 0.96 -11.89
CA ILE A 165 -14.27 1.76 -12.13
C ILE A 165 -14.26 3.09 -11.36
N ARG A 166 -13.58 3.15 -10.21
CA ARG A 166 -13.67 4.28 -9.27
C ARG A 166 -12.53 5.28 -9.38
N THR A 167 -11.46 4.94 -10.07
CA THR A 167 -10.31 5.81 -10.31
C THR A 167 -10.28 6.26 -11.77
N GLU A 168 -9.64 7.38 -12.05
CA GLU A 168 -9.39 7.81 -13.43
C GLU A 168 -8.54 6.79 -14.18
N GLY A 169 -8.96 6.47 -15.41
CA GLY A 169 -8.27 5.50 -16.26
C GLY A 169 -6.85 5.93 -16.58
N GLY A 170 -5.87 5.07 -16.32
CA GLY A 170 -4.46 5.37 -16.57
C GLY A 170 -3.78 6.23 -15.50
N SER A 171 -4.50 6.64 -14.44
CA SER A 171 -3.91 7.35 -13.31
C SER A 171 -2.87 6.50 -12.56
N TYR A 172 -1.91 7.16 -11.92
CA TYR A 172 -0.95 6.49 -11.06
C TYR A 172 -1.66 5.85 -9.86
N GLN A 173 -2.67 6.51 -9.29
CA GLN A 173 -3.48 5.91 -8.24
C GLN A 173 -4.09 4.58 -8.71
N GLN A 174 -4.75 4.54 -9.87
CA GLN A 174 -5.33 3.30 -10.40
C GLN A 174 -4.31 2.18 -10.51
N ARG A 175 -3.13 2.51 -11.07
CA ARG A 175 -2.03 1.55 -11.27
C ARG A 175 -1.49 1.02 -9.94
N ILE A 176 -1.15 1.90 -9.00
CA ILE A 176 -0.56 1.55 -7.71
C ILE A 176 -1.51 0.65 -6.90
N LEU A 177 -2.79 1.01 -6.83
CA LEU A 177 -3.79 0.22 -6.10
C LEU A 177 -3.99 -1.16 -6.74
N THR A 178 -3.95 -1.24 -8.07
CA THR A 178 -4.06 -2.50 -8.81
C THR A 178 -2.83 -3.37 -8.61
N GLU A 179 -1.63 -2.82 -8.70
CA GLU A 179 -0.36 -3.52 -8.47
C GLU A 179 -0.28 -4.05 -7.03
N TYR A 180 -0.72 -3.28 -6.04
CA TYR A 180 -0.78 -3.72 -4.65
C TYR A 180 -1.67 -4.96 -4.46
N LEU A 181 -2.89 -4.93 -5.01
CA LEU A 181 -3.82 -6.07 -4.94
C LEU A 181 -3.30 -7.30 -5.70
N LYS A 182 -2.66 -7.09 -6.86
CA LYS A 182 -1.99 -8.15 -7.60
C LYS A 182 -0.80 -8.73 -6.81
N GLY A 183 -0.09 -7.91 -6.04
CA GLY A 183 0.97 -8.38 -5.15
C GLY A 183 0.45 -9.32 -4.06
N ILE A 184 -0.70 -9.01 -3.46
CA ILE A 184 -1.38 -9.92 -2.51
C ILE A 184 -1.76 -11.24 -3.21
N GLN A 185 -2.33 -11.16 -4.41
CA GLN A 185 -2.69 -12.35 -5.19
C GLN A 185 -1.48 -13.22 -5.51
N SER A 186 -0.42 -12.64 -6.09
CA SER A 186 0.82 -13.34 -6.44
C SER A 186 1.43 -14.03 -5.22
N ARG A 187 1.49 -13.36 -4.07
CA ARG A 187 2.01 -13.96 -2.83
C ARG A 187 1.15 -15.12 -2.32
N THR A 188 -0.16 -15.03 -2.55
CA THR A 188 -1.08 -16.12 -2.23
C THR A 188 -0.83 -17.32 -3.15
N GLU A 189 -0.69 -17.08 -4.45
CA GLU A 189 -0.36 -18.10 -5.46
C GLU A 189 0.97 -18.80 -5.14
N ASP A 190 2.00 -18.04 -4.76
CA ASP A 190 3.30 -18.59 -4.35
C ASP A 190 3.18 -19.52 -3.14
N ILE A 191 2.41 -19.13 -2.10
CA ILE A 191 2.17 -19.94 -0.90
C ILE A 191 1.38 -21.20 -1.25
N VAL A 192 0.33 -21.07 -2.06
CA VAL A 192 -0.50 -22.18 -2.53
C VAL A 192 0.37 -23.20 -3.25
N HIS A 193 1.20 -22.74 -4.20
CA HIS A 193 2.09 -23.60 -4.97
C HIS A 193 3.15 -24.27 -4.08
N ALA A 194 3.76 -23.54 -3.15
CA ALA A 194 4.76 -24.09 -2.23
C ALA A 194 4.21 -25.18 -1.29
N LEU A 195 2.95 -25.05 -0.86
CA LEU A 195 2.31 -26.02 0.04
C LEU A 195 1.71 -27.21 -0.71
N GLN A 196 1.24 -27.03 -1.95
CA GLN A 196 0.71 -28.11 -2.79
C GLN A 196 1.83 -28.91 -3.49
N GLY A 197 2.99 -28.30 -3.77
CA GLY A 197 4.16 -28.96 -4.36
C GLY A 197 4.99 -29.80 -3.37
N ASN A 198 4.64 -29.79 -2.08
CA ASN A 198 5.27 -30.59 -1.02
C ASN A 198 4.47 -31.87 -0.66
N THR A 199 3.59 -32.31 -1.55
CA THR A 199 2.90 -33.62 -1.52
C THR A 199 3.33 -34.49 -2.69
#